data_AF-A0A948DY10-F1
#
_entry.id   AF-A0A948DY10-F1
#
_cell.length_a   1.000
_cell.length_b   1.000
_cell.length_c   1.000
_cell.angle_alpha   90.00
_cell.angle_beta   90.00
_cell.angle_gamma   90.00
#
_symmetry.space_group_name_H-M   'P 1'
#
loop_
_entity.id
_entity.type
_entity.pdbx_description
1 polymer ?
#
loop_
_entity_poly.entity_id
_entity_poly.type
_entity_poly.pdbx_seq_one_letter_code
_entity_poly.pdbx_strand_id
1 'polypeptide(L)'
;MPLTSADQILVVGAGYVLDLDLLIAKFFVKREAYHHLLPTHTPLFVIIFSMFAFILLKNVFSPTVQLLSFIAMMVHLVLDDIGYWFCKLGLQKVSEVPQIFWLYPFDNRRQHYVKNWQFENNVSNHGIIKSYLTKAPANVISELLLFTFALLVFLSNKGVIK
;
A
#
# COMPACT_ATOMS: atom_id res chain seq x y z
N MET A 1 -4.88 -24.78 11.97
CA MET A 1 -5.52 -25.34 10.77
C MET A 1 -5.01 -24.59 9.56
N PRO A 2 -4.82 -25.24 8.40
CA PRO A 2 -4.49 -24.54 7.16
C PRO A 2 -5.62 -23.55 6.79
N LEU A 3 -5.26 -22.40 6.24
CA LEU A 3 -6.22 -21.40 5.75
C LEU A 3 -7.01 -21.96 4.56
N THR A 4 -8.33 -21.77 4.57
CA THR A 4 -9.18 -22.12 3.43
C THR A 4 -8.94 -21.17 2.26
N SER A 5 -9.40 -21.53 1.06
CA SER A 5 -9.30 -20.63 -0.10
C SER A 5 -10.04 -19.31 0.12
N ALA A 6 -11.17 -19.33 0.84
CA ALA A 6 -11.90 -18.11 1.19
C ALA A 6 -11.09 -17.20 2.12
N ASP A 7 -10.42 -17.79 3.12
CA ASP A 7 -9.53 -17.03 4.02
C ASP A 7 -8.38 -16.38 3.25
N GLN A 8 -7.77 -17.12 2.32
CA GLN A 8 -6.67 -16.62 1.49
C GLN A 8 -7.13 -15.46 0.60
N ILE A 9 -8.28 -15.61 -0.06
CA ILE A 9 -8.86 -14.54 -0.90
C ILE A 9 -9.14 -13.29 -0.07
N LEU A 10 -9.67 -13.43 1.15
CA LEU A 10 -9.93 -12.29 2.02
C LEU A 10 -8.64 -11.57 2.39
N VAL A 11 -7.61 -12.30 2.84
CA VAL A 11 -6.33 -11.70 3.26
C VAL A 11 -5.65 -11.00 2.08
N VAL A 12 -5.60 -11.63 0.90
CA VAL A 12 -5.03 -11.02 -0.30
C VAL A 12 -5.85 -9.80 -0.73
N GLY A 13 -7.17 -9.92 -0.78
CA GLY A 13 -8.07 -8.84 -1.15
C GLY A 13 -8.01 -7.65 -0.18
N ALA A 14 -7.79 -7.91 1.11
CA ALA A 14 -7.60 -6.87 2.11
C ALA A 14 -6.36 -6.03 1.83
N GLY A 15 -5.27 -6.64 1.33
CA GLY A 15 -4.08 -5.88 0.90
C GLY A 15 -4.40 -4.81 -0.15
N TYR A 16 -5.29 -5.12 -1.10
CA TYR A 16 -5.65 -4.20 -2.20
C TYR A 16 -6.83 -3.28 -1.91
N VAL A 17 -7.48 -3.39 -0.75
CA VAL A 17 -8.74 -2.66 -0.49
C VAL A 17 -8.53 -1.15 -0.43
N LEU A 18 -7.33 -0.71 -0.02
CA LEU A 18 -6.99 0.70 0.10
C LEU A 18 -6.87 1.36 -1.28
N ASP A 19 -6.30 0.66 -2.26
CA ASP A 19 -6.16 1.13 -3.64
C ASP A 19 -7.49 1.24 -4.38
N LEU A 20 -8.60 0.71 -3.85
CA LEU A 20 -9.91 0.90 -4.47
C LEU A 20 -10.33 2.37 -4.52
N ASP A 21 -9.72 3.21 -3.69
CA ASP A 21 -9.93 4.65 -3.75
C ASP A 21 -9.37 5.29 -5.04
N LEU A 22 -8.49 4.62 -5.81
CA LEU A 22 -8.11 5.01 -7.17
C LEU A 22 -9.32 5.17 -8.08
N LEU A 23 -10.35 4.31 -7.93
CA LEU A 23 -11.56 4.34 -8.76
C LEU A 23 -12.36 5.64 -8.60
N ILE A 24 -12.24 6.25 -7.42
CA ILE A 24 -12.90 7.51 -7.07
C ILE A 24 -11.93 8.69 -7.01
N ALA A 25 -10.62 8.46 -7.08
CA ALA A 25 -9.58 9.47 -6.89
C ALA A 25 -9.76 10.66 -7.84
N LYS A 26 -10.15 10.43 -9.10
CA LYS A 26 -10.44 11.49 -10.08
C LYS A 26 -11.46 12.54 -9.64
N PHE A 27 -12.33 12.20 -8.68
CA PHE A 27 -13.34 13.13 -8.14
C PHE A 27 -12.81 13.99 -6.99
N PHE A 28 -11.70 13.60 -6.36
CA PHE A 28 -11.17 14.22 -5.15
C PHE A 28 -9.77 14.83 -5.33
N VAL A 29 -8.98 14.32 -6.28
CA VAL A 29 -7.63 14.79 -6.60
C VAL A 29 -7.47 14.96 -8.11
N LYS A 30 -6.68 15.95 -8.52
CA LYS A 30 -6.43 16.25 -9.94
C LYS A 30 -5.65 15.15 -10.67
N ARG A 31 -4.89 14.33 -9.95
CA ARG A 31 -4.09 13.23 -10.50
C ARG A 31 -4.30 11.99 -9.63
N GLU A 32 -4.68 10.89 -10.25
CA GLU A 32 -5.00 9.63 -9.58
C GLU A 32 -3.82 9.07 -8.76
N ALA A 33 -2.59 9.36 -9.19
CA ALA A 33 -1.36 9.02 -8.45
C ALA A 33 -1.28 9.67 -7.05
N TYR A 34 -2.14 10.64 -6.72
CA TYR A 34 -2.22 11.28 -5.41
C TYR A 34 -3.36 10.73 -4.53
N HIS A 35 -3.95 9.58 -4.86
CA HIS A 35 -4.95 8.94 -4.02
C HIS A 35 -4.43 8.60 -2.61
N HIS A 36 -3.11 8.42 -2.42
CA HIS A 36 -2.50 8.28 -1.08
C HIS A 36 -2.74 9.49 -0.16
N LEU A 37 -3.13 10.65 -0.71
CA LEU A 37 -3.53 11.80 0.09
C LEU A 37 -4.95 11.66 0.64
N LEU A 38 -5.78 10.74 0.18
CA LEU A 38 -7.17 10.58 0.62
C LEU A 38 -7.22 10.04 2.07
N PRO A 39 -8.25 10.42 2.86
CA PRO A 39 -8.41 9.88 4.21
C PRO A 39 -8.50 8.35 4.27
N THR A 40 -8.97 7.73 3.18
CA THR A 40 -9.06 6.27 2.97
C THR A 40 -7.70 5.59 2.99
N HIS A 41 -6.63 6.32 2.66
CA HIS A 41 -5.28 5.80 2.53
C HIS A 41 -4.42 6.15 3.75
N THR A 42 -4.96 5.91 4.95
CA THR A 42 -4.31 6.26 6.23
C THR A 42 -4.43 5.15 7.27
N PRO A 43 -3.51 5.07 8.26
CA PRO A 43 -3.64 4.07 9.32
C PRO A 43 -4.92 4.20 10.13
N LEU A 44 -5.40 5.43 10.33
CA LEU A 44 -6.67 5.69 11.02
C LEU A 44 -7.84 5.03 10.27
N PHE A 45 -7.89 5.17 8.94
CA PHE A 45 -8.93 4.51 8.15
C PHE A 45 -8.83 3.00 8.25
N VAL A 46 -7.63 2.42 8.13
CA VAL A 46 -7.45 0.97 8.28
C VAL A 46 -7.95 0.49 9.64
N ILE A 47 -7.62 1.19 10.73
CA ILE A 47 -8.10 0.82 12.07
C ILE A 47 -9.63 0.83 12.12
N ILE A 48 -10.26 1.92 11.67
CA ILE A 48 -11.73 2.06 11.67
C ILE A 48 -12.37 1.00 10.79
N PHE A 49 -11.88 0.82 9.56
CA PHE A 49 -12.38 -0.14 8.60
C PHE A 49 -12.24 -1.58 9.13
N SER A 50 -11.09 -1.93 9.71
CA SER A 50 -10.86 -3.23 10.33
C SER A 50 -11.75 -3.47 11.55
N MET A 51 -12.03 -2.45 12.37
CA MET A 51 -12.98 -2.59 13.48
C MET A 51 -14.39 -2.91 12.96
N PHE A 52 -14.86 -2.22 11.92
CA PHE A 52 -16.15 -2.52 11.28
C PHE A 52 -16.15 -3.92 10.66
N ALA A 53 -15.12 -4.26 9.88
CA ALA A 53 -14.95 -5.58 9.30
C ALA A 53 -14.97 -6.66 10.38
N PHE A 54 -14.31 -6.41 11.52
CA PHE A 54 -14.27 -7.38 12.62
C PHE A 54 -15.65 -7.66 13.20
N ILE A 55 -16.45 -6.61 13.42
CA ILE A 55 -17.80 -6.74 13.94
C ILE A 55 -18.70 -7.48 12.94
N LEU A 56 -18.62 -7.15 11.65
CA LEU A 56 -19.49 -7.69 10.60
C LEU A 56 -19.13 -9.14 10.23
N LEU A 57 -17.85 -9.49 10.28
CA LEU A 57 -17.33 -10.76 9.78
C LEU A 57 -16.97 -11.78 10.86
N LYS A 58 -17.11 -11.44 12.16
CA LYS A 58 -16.76 -12.34 13.30
C LYS A 58 -17.39 -13.73 13.27
N ASN A 59 -18.57 -13.87 12.65
CA ASN A 59 -19.27 -15.16 12.56
C ASN A 59 -18.91 -15.96 11.31
N VAL A 60 -18.19 -15.35 10.36
CA VAL A 60 -17.82 -15.94 9.06
C VAL A 60 -16.35 -16.34 9.03
N PHE A 61 -15.47 -15.47 9.53
CA PHE A 61 -14.03 -15.66 9.52
C PHE A 61 -13.45 -15.68 10.92
N SER A 62 -12.42 -16.50 11.14
CA SER A 62 -11.76 -16.57 12.45
C SER A 62 -11.03 -15.26 12.81
N PRO A 63 -10.81 -14.97 14.12
CA PRO A 63 -10.03 -13.80 14.53
C PRO A 63 -8.64 -13.74 13.91
N THR A 64 -8.01 -14.90 13.70
CA THR A 64 -6.69 -15.00 13.05
C THR A 64 -6.73 -14.49 11.61
N VAL A 65 -7.74 -14.87 10.83
CA VAL A 65 -7.89 -14.44 9.43
C VAL A 65 -8.13 -12.93 9.34
N GLN A 66 -8.93 -12.40 10.26
CA GLN A 66 -9.20 -10.97 10.33
C GLN A 66 -7.96 -10.18 10.76
N LEU A 67 -7.19 -10.70 11.71
CA LEU A 67 -5.89 -10.12 12.09
C LEU A 67 -4.90 -10.13 10.92
N LEU A 68 -4.83 -11.22 10.16
CA LEU A 68 -4.00 -11.28 8.95
C LEU A 68 -4.44 -10.27 7.89
N SER A 69 -5.75 -10.06 7.73
CA SER A 69 -6.30 -9.04 6.83
C SER A 69 -5.95 -7.61 7.28
N PHE A 70 -6.00 -7.34 8.59
CA PHE A 70 -5.53 -6.08 9.17
C PHE A 70 -4.03 -5.86 8.92
N ILE A 71 -3.22 -6.90 9.16
CA ILE A 71 -1.78 -6.85 8.90
C ILE A 71 -1.51 -6.60 7.41
N ALA A 72 -2.24 -7.24 6.50
CA ALA A 72 -2.09 -7.02 5.06
C ALA A 72 -2.32 -5.55 4.67
N MET A 73 -3.39 -4.92 5.18
CA MET A 73 -3.63 -3.48 4.96
C MET A 73 -2.55 -2.59 5.58
N MET A 74 -2.04 -2.93 6.77
CA MET A 74 -0.95 -2.18 7.40
C MET A 74 0.35 -2.30 6.60
N VAL A 75 0.68 -3.50 6.12
CA VAL A 75 1.85 -3.74 5.27
C VAL A 75 1.74 -2.99 3.96
N HIS A 76 0.55 -2.92 3.36
CA HIS A 76 0.28 -2.08 2.18
C HIS A 76 0.72 -0.64 2.42
N LEU A 77 0.24 0.01 3.48
CA LEU A 77 0.64 1.37 3.84
C LEU A 77 2.16 1.51 4.07
N VAL A 78 2.80 0.52 4.70
CA VAL A 78 4.26 0.52 4.86
C VAL A 78 4.97 0.50 3.50
N LEU A 79 4.50 -0.32 2.57
CA LEU A 79 5.09 -0.45 1.24
C LEU A 79 4.88 0.81 0.39
N ASP A 80 3.75 1.49 0.51
CA ASP A 80 3.53 2.78 -0.16
C ASP A 80 4.53 3.84 0.34
N ASP A 81 4.84 3.84 1.64
CA ASP A 81 5.74 4.82 2.23
C ASP A 81 7.23 4.41 2.16
N ILE A 82 7.55 3.18 1.75
CA ILE A 82 8.94 2.66 1.82
C ILE A 82 9.90 3.45 0.94
N GLY A 83 9.42 3.97 -0.20
CA GLY A 83 10.24 4.76 -1.11
C GLY A 83 10.70 6.08 -0.49
N TYR A 84 9.89 6.66 0.40
CA TYR A 84 10.28 7.84 1.18
C TYR A 84 11.43 7.51 2.13
N TRP A 85 11.36 6.38 2.82
CA TRP A 85 12.44 5.92 3.70
C TRP A 85 13.71 5.59 2.95
N PHE A 86 13.62 4.91 1.79
CA PHE A 86 14.78 4.69 0.93
C PHE A 86 15.41 5.99 0.45
N CYS A 87 14.60 7.00 0.12
CA CYS A 87 15.12 8.31 -0.23
C CYS A 87 15.84 8.98 0.96
N LYS A 88 15.28 8.90 2.18
CA LYS A 88 15.91 9.43 3.40
C LYS A 88 17.22 8.73 3.77
N LEU A 89 17.34 7.45 3.45
CA LEU A 89 18.57 6.67 3.63
C LEU A 89 19.59 6.88 2.49
N GLY A 90 19.26 7.70 1.48
CA GLY A 90 20.14 7.96 0.34
C GLY A 90 20.23 6.81 -0.67
N LEU A 91 19.33 5.82 -0.59
CA LEU A 91 19.31 4.66 -1.48
C LEU A 91 18.65 4.94 -2.84
N GLN A 92 17.89 6.04 -2.95
CA GLN A 92 17.29 6.52 -4.19
C GLN A 92 17.06 8.04 -4.18
N LYS A 93 16.66 8.60 -5.33
CA LYS A 93 16.52 10.06 -5.53
C LYS A 93 15.08 10.53 -5.78
N VAL A 94 14.10 9.64 -5.62
CA VAL A 94 12.68 9.93 -5.83
C VAL A 94 11.87 9.48 -4.62
N SER A 95 10.65 10.03 -4.50
CA SER A 95 9.78 9.90 -3.33
C SER A 95 10.28 10.68 -2.09
N GLU A 96 10.78 11.90 -2.28
CA GLU A 96 11.27 12.75 -1.17
C GLU A 96 10.19 13.17 -0.16
N VAL A 97 8.93 13.04 -0.56
CA VAL A 97 7.74 13.36 0.24
C VAL A 97 7.09 12.07 0.72
N PRO A 98 6.66 11.98 1.99
CA PRO A 98 5.93 10.82 2.49
C PRO A 98 4.63 10.65 1.73
N GLN A 99 4.33 9.40 1.37
CA GLN A 99 3.06 9.06 0.74
C GLN A 99 1.99 8.79 1.80
N ILE A 100 2.39 8.23 2.95
CA ILE A 100 1.48 7.92 4.05
C ILE A 100 1.65 8.91 5.20
N PHE A 101 0.53 9.50 5.60
CA PHE A 101 0.47 10.37 6.77
C PHE A 101 0.08 9.56 8.01
N TRP A 102 1.07 8.93 8.63
CA TRP A 102 0.88 8.01 9.75
C TRP A 102 0.10 8.59 10.94
N LEU A 103 0.21 9.90 11.15
CA LEU A 103 -0.44 10.62 12.25
C LEU A 103 -1.70 11.37 11.81
N TYR A 104 -2.27 11.06 10.64
CA TYR A 104 -3.55 11.64 10.22
C TYR A 104 -4.65 11.44 11.28
N PRO A 105 -5.48 12.45 11.59
CA PRO A 105 -5.61 13.77 10.95
C PRO A 105 -4.71 14.86 11.54
N PHE A 106 -3.83 14.53 12.48
CA PHE A 106 -3.02 15.50 13.23
C PHE A 106 -1.72 15.91 12.52
N ASP A 107 -1.41 15.31 11.36
CA ASP A 107 -0.23 15.67 10.57
C ASP A 107 -0.47 16.92 9.71
N ASN A 108 -0.01 18.06 10.23
CA ASN A 108 -0.11 19.36 9.55
C ASN A 108 0.61 19.40 8.19
N ARG A 109 1.61 18.53 7.95
CA ARG A 109 2.34 18.47 6.68
C ARG A 109 1.43 18.06 5.53
N ARG A 110 0.42 17.23 5.79
CA ARG A 110 -0.52 16.77 4.76
C ARG A 110 -1.23 17.92 4.08
N GLN A 111 -1.67 18.93 4.84
CA GLN A 111 -2.39 20.08 4.28
C GLN A 111 -1.51 20.89 3.31
N HIS A 112 -0.21 20.96 3.58
CA HIS A 112 0.76 21.61 2.70
C HIS A 112 0.88 20.84 1.36
N TYR A 113 1.04 19.51 1.41
CA TYR A 113 1.17 18.69 0.20
C TYR A 113 -0.11 18.65 -0.63
N VAL A 114 -1.28 18.53 0.01
CA VAL A 114 -2.58 18.57 -0.68
C VAL A 114 -2.76 19.86 -1.47
N LYS A 115 -2.30 21.01 -0.94
CA LYS A 115 -2.39 22.30 -1.65
C LYS A 115 -1.38 22.39 -2.80
N ASN A 116 -0.14 21.94 -2.60
CA ASN A 116 0.94 22.19 -3.56
C ASN A 116 0.99 21.18 -4.71
N TRP A 117 0.57 19.93 -4.50
CA TRP A 117 0.61 18.88 -5.53
C TRP A 117 -0.51 18.97 -6.56
N GLN A 118 -1.51 19.84 -6.34
CA GLN A 118 -2.55 20.15 -7.33
C GLN A 118 -2.04 20.95 -8.55
N PHE A 119 -0.73 21.24 -8.61
CA PHE A 119 -0.10 22.11 -9.60
C PHE A 119 1.06 21.47 -10.37
N GLU A 120 1.39 20.19 -10.15
CA GLU A 120 2.46 19.52 -10.90
C GLU A 120 2.00 19.11 -12.32
N ASN A 121 2.90 19.30 -13.30
CA ASN A 121 2.65 19.08 -14.73
C ASN A 121 2.46 17.60 -15.11
N ASN A 122 1.69 17.38 -16.18
CA ASN A 122 1.42 16.06 -16.78
C ASN A 122 2.70 15.37 -17.27
N VAL A 123 3.22 14.42 -16.48
CA VAL A 123 4.25 13.47 -16.93
C VAL A 123 3.56 12.30 -17.62
N SER A 124 4.00 11.93 -18.82
CA SER A 124 3.45 10.77 -19.54
C SER A 124 3.71 9.45 -18.80
N ASN A 125 2.87 8.42 -19.03
CA ASN A 125 3.05 7.09 -18.43
C ASN A 125 4.45 6.51 -18.71
N HIS A 126 4.96 6.69 -19.93
CA HIS A 126 6.33 6.30 -20.26
C HIS A 126 7.37 7.03 -19.40
N GLY A 127 7.19 8.34 -19.18
CA GLY A 127 8.05 9.14 -18.30
C GLY A 127 8.02 8.65 -16.85
N ILE A 128 6.85 8.23 -16.36
CA ILE A 128 6.69 7.66 -15.01
C ILE A 128 7.44 6.34 -14.90
N ILE A 129 7.20 5.39 -15.80
CA ILE A 129 7.87 4.07 -15.79
C ILE A 129 9.39 4.23 -15.91
N LYS A 130 9.85 5.05 -16.86
CA LYS A 130 11.28 5.32 -17.05
C LYS A 130 11.88 5.93 -15.78
N SER A 131 11.20 6.90 -15.17
CA SER A 131 11.65 7.50 -13.91
C SER A 131 11.72 6.47 -12.78
N TYR A 132 10.72 5.61 -12.66
CA TYR A 132 10.69 4.54 -11.66
C TYR A 132 11.88 3.60 -11.80
N LEU A 133 12.06 3.02 -12.99
CA LEU A 133 13.14 2.05 -13.25
C LEU A 133 14.55 2.64 -13.13
N THR A 134 14.72 3.93 -13.40
CA THR A 134 16.06 4.57 -13.42
C THR A 134 16.38 5.35 -12.16
N LYS A 135 15.38 5.84 -11.43
CA LYS A 135 15.58 6.74 -10.28
C LYS A 135 15.09 6.18 -8.94
N ALA A 136 14.33 5.07 -8.94
CA ALA A 136 13.87 4.37 -7.74
C ALA A 136 14.50 2.96 -7.59
N PRO A 137 15.84 2.79 -7.70
CA PRO A 137 16.44 1.46 -7.75
C PRO A 137 16.18 0.62 -6.50
N ALA A 138 16.11 1.24 -5.32
CA ALA A 138 15.85 0.53 -4.06
C ALA A 138 14.42 -0.04 -4.02
N ASN A 139 13.41 0.73 -4.45
CA ASN A 139 12.04 0.22 -4.64
C ASN A 139 12.02 -0.97 -5.59
N VAL A 140 12.60 -0.85 -6.79
CA VAL A 140 12.62 -1.92 -7.79
C VAL A 140 13.26 -3.20 -7.24
N ILE A 141 14.41 -3.08 -6.58
CA ILE A 141 15.10 -4.23 -5.97
C ILE A 141 14.24 -4.84 -4.87
N SER A 142 13.64 -4.02 -4.00
CA SER A 142 12.76 -4.49 -2.94
C SER A 142 11.57 -5.29 -3.48
N GLU A 143 10.90 -4.79 -4.53
CA GLU A 143 9.79 -5.48 -5.18
C GLU A 143 10.22 -6.82 -5.79
N LEU A 144 11.36 -6.86 -6.47
CA LEU A 144 11.91 -8.10 -7.04
C LEU A 144 12.24 -9.12 -5.95
N LEU A 145 12.82 -8.68 -4.83
CA LEU A 145 13.13 -9.54 -3.68
C LEU A 145 11.86 -10.08 -3.04
N LEU A 146 10.85 -9.24 -2.80
CA LEU A 146 9.57 -9.67 -2.22
C LEU A 146 8.83 -10.63 -3.14
N PHE A 147 8.79 -10.36 -4.44
CA PHE A 147 8.20 -11.26 -5.43
C PHE A 147 8.91 -12.61 -5.46
N THR A 148 10.25 -12.60 -5.53
CA THR A 148 11.06 -13.83 -5.54
C THR A 148 10.85 -14.62 -4.25
N PHE A 149 10.84 -13.96 -3.11
CA PHE A 149 10.59 -14.59 -1.82
C PHE A 149 9.19 -15.23 -1.77
N ALA A 150 8.15 -14.51 -2.19
CA ALA A 150 6.79 -15.03 -2.25
C ALA A 150 6.69 -16.26 -3.18
N LEU A 151 7.35 -16.21 -4.34
CA LEU A 151 7.42 -17.33 -5.27
C LEU A 151 8.13 -18.54 -4.66
N LEU A 152 9.26 -18.35 -3.98
CA LEU A 152 9.99 -19.42 -3.31
C LEU A 152 9.17 -20.06 -2.20
N VAL A 153 8.49 -19.26 -1.37
CA VAL A 153 7.56 -19.75 -0.34
C VAL A 153 6.42 -20.56 -0.97
N PHE A 154 5.85 -20.06 -2.08
CA PHE A 154 4.80 -20.78 -2.81
C PHE A 154 5.29 -22.13 -3.34
N LEU A 155 6.45 -22.15 -4.02
CA LEU A 155 7.03 -23.36 -4.59
C LEU A 155 7.46 -24.38 -3.52
N SER A 156 8.00 -23.90 -2.39
CA SER A 156 8.35 -24.74 -1.24
C SER A 156 7.10 -25.37 -0.63
N ASN A 157 6.03 -24.60 -0.44
CA ASN A 157 4.74 -25.13 0.03
C ASN A 157 4.10 -26.13 -0.94
N LYS A 158 4.44 -26.07 -2.23
CA LYS A 158 4.03 -27.06 -3.25
C LYS A 158 4.97 -28.27 -3.34
N GLY A 159 6.04 -28.29 -2.55
CA GLY A 159 7.04 -29.36 -2.57
C GLY A 159 7.93 -29.38 -3.81
N VAL A 160 7.94 -28.28 -4.59
CA VAL A 160 8.77 -28.17 -5.80
C VAL A 160 10.23 -27.88 -5.44
N ILE A 161 10.45 -27.15 -4.36
CA ILE A 161 11.78 -26.78 -3.83
C ILE A 161 11.79 -27.14 -2.34
N LYS A 162 12.93 -27.61 -1.83
CA LYS A 162 13.11 -27.95 -0.41
C LYS A 162 13.59 -26.76 0.39
#